data_AF-A0AAV7VMQ5-F1
#
_entry.id   AF-A0AAV7VMQ5-F1
#
_cell.length_a   1.000
_cell.length_b   1.000
_cell.length_c   1.000
_cell.angle_alpha   90.00
_cell.angle_beta   90.00
_cell.angle_gamma   90.00
#
_symmetry.space_group_name_H-M   'P 1'
#
loop_
_entity.id
_entity.type
_entity.pdbx_description
1 polymer ?
#
loop_
_entity_poly.entity_id
_entity_poly.type
_entity_poly.pdbx_seq_one_letter_code
_entity_poly.pdbx_strand_id
1 'polypeptide(L)'
;MEERVERRAQVLLSISAEEEINFKDGINFVRSKEDGKNYIIYKDGDKMRACKNLCKHRGGLFIKDIEDLSSRSVRCTKHNWKLDVSTMKYTNPPESICQDELVIERGEGAGLSLVERNPPNPWDADPKDPEALAFEEVQVSSTCDKMNFFPLQKPA
;
A
#
# COMPACT_ATOMS: atom_id res chain seq x y z
N MET A 1 8.31 -30.67 -13.93
CA MET A 1 8.36 -30.39 -12.49
C MET A 1 7.78 -29.00 -12.32
N GLU A 2 6.57 -28.88 -11.80
CA GLU A 2 5.91 -27.60 -11.53
C GLU A 2 6.58 -26.98 -10.31
N GLU A 3 7.50 -26.04 -10.53
CA GLU A 3 8.04 -25.23 -9.45
C GLU A 3 6.95 -24.23 -9.04
N ARG A 4 6.28 -24.53 -7.91
CA ARG A 4 5.33 -23.61 -7.27
C ARG A 4 6.07 -22.31 -6.98
N VAL A 5 5.77 -21.27 -7.76
CA VAL A 5 6.25 -19.92 -7.50
C VAL A 5 5.80 -19.53 -6.09
N GLU A 6 6.75 -19.46 -5.17
CA GLU A 6 6.49 -19.17 -3.76
C GLU A 6 5.87 -17.77 -3.62
N ARG A 7 4.63 -17.73 -3.13
CA ARG A 7 3.97 -16.49 -2.74
C ARG A 7 4.80 -15.86 -1.62
N ARG A 8 5.49 -14.76 -1.91
CA ARG A 8 6.22 -14.01 -0.89
C ARG A 8 5.22 -13.19 -0.08
N ALA A 9 4.74 -13.77 1.01
CA ALA A 9 3.99 -13.06 2.03
C ALA A 9 4.98 -12.50 3.05
N GLN A 10 4.94 -11.19 3.29
CA GLN A 10 5.80 -10.55 4.28
C GLN A 10 4.93 -10.05 5.44
N VAL A 11 5.24 -10.52 6.65
CA VAL A 11 4.68 -9.96 7.89
C VAL A 11 5.29 -8.57 8.08
N LEU A 12 4.44 -7.55 8.15
CA LEU A 12 4.84 -6.16 8.30
C LEU A 12 4.73 -5.66 9.74
N LEU A 13 3.76 -6.18 10.48
CA LEU A 13 3.51 -5.78 11.86
C LEU A 13 2.88 -6.94 12.63
N SER A 14 3.40 -7.24 13.81
CA SER A 14 2.77 -8.13 14.78
C SER A 14 2.16 -7.32 15.91
N ILE A 15 0.92 -7.61 16.25
CA ILE A 15 0.09 -6.93 17.23
C ILE A 15 -0.23 -7.94 18.32
N SER A 16 0.09 -7.60 19.56
CA SER A 16 -0.23 -8.45 20.71
C SER A 16 -1.74 -8.45 21.01
N ALA A 17 -2.22 -9.49 21.70
CA ALA A 17 -3.61 -9.59 22.14
C ALA A 17 -4.07 -8.35 22.93
N GLU A 18 -3.18 -7.83 23.78
CA GLU A 18 -3.43 -6.66 24.62
C GLU A 18 -3.63 -5.40 23.78
N GLU A 19 -2.86 -5.23 22.71
CA GLU A 19 -3.01 -4.12 21.78
C GLU A 19 -4.30 -4.24 20.96
N GLU A 20 -4.66 -5.46 20.53
CA GLU A 20 -5.90 -5.71 19.80
C GLU A 20 -7.16 -5.38 20.64
N ILE A 21 -7.17 -5.79 21.90
CA ILE A 21 -8.29 -5.51 22.83
C ILE A 21 -8.49 -4.00 23.01
N ASN A 22 -7.41 -3.22 22.94
CA ASN A 22 -7.45 -1.77 23.05
C ASN A 22 -7.92 -1.06 21.77
N PHE A 23 -8.10 -1.77 20.65
CA PHE A 23 -8.64 -1.17 19.42
C PHE A 23 -10.12 -0.83 19.58
N LYS A 24 -10.38 0.46 19.38
CA LYS A 24 -11.73 1.02 19.38
C LYS A 24 -12.40 0.69 18.05
N ASP A 25 -13.73 0.63 18.06
CA ASP A 25 -14.49 0.59 16.81
C ASP A 25 -14.23 1.88 16.02
N GLY A 26 -13.98 1.71 14.71
CA GLY A 26 -13.54 2.74 13.79
C GLY A 26 -12.06 2.66 13.45
N ILE A 27 -11.45 3.82 13.22
CA ILE A 27 -10.08 3.97 12.72
C ILE A 27 -9.08 3.98 13.88
N ASN A 28 -8.10 3.09 13.84
CA ASN A 28 -6.97 3.01 14.75
C ASN A 28 -5.66 3.21 13.97
N PHE A 29 -4.83 4.16 14.41
CA PHE A 29 -3.50 4.37 13.84
C PHE A 29 -2.47 3.63 14.68
N VAL A 30 -1.72 2.74 14.05
CA VAL A 30 -0.72 1.90 14.72
C VAL A 30 0.65 2.16 14.10
N ARG A 31 1.67 2.26 14.95
CA ARG A 31 3.05 2.44 14.52
C ARG A 31 3.86 1.21 14.86
N SER A 32 4.54 0.67 13.87
CA SER A 32 5.48 -0.43 14.08
C SER A 32 6.73 0.08 14.79
N LYS A 33 7.18 -0.69 15.79
CA LYS A 33 8.42 -0.41 16.54
C LYS A 33 9.67 -0.86 15.77
N GLU A 34 9.52 -1.82 14.85
CA GLU A 34 10.64 -2.43 14.13
C GLU A 34 11.08 -1.60 12.93
N ASP A 35 10.13 -1.19 12.08
CA ASP A 35 10.42 -0.46 10.84
C ASP A 35 10.02 1.02 10.91
N GLY A 36 9.41 1.45 12.01
CA GLY A 36 8.96 2.82 12.24
C GLY A 36 7.81 3.26 11.33
N LYS A 37 7.23 2.36 10.52
CA LYS A 37 6.13 2.67 9.60
C LYS A 37 4.81 2.74 10.33
N ASN A 38 3.88 3.48 9.72
CA ASN A 38 2.54 3.70 10.24
C ASN A 38 1.53 2.89 9.44
N TYR A 39 0.53 2.37 10.13
CA TYR A 39 -0.54 1.54 9.61
C TYR A 39 -1.88 2.08 10.08
N ILE A 40 -2.92 1.79 9.32
CA ILE A 40 -4.30 2.09 9.65
C ILE A 40 -5.02 0.78 9.79
N ILE A 41 -5.70 0.59 10.92
CA ILE A 41 -6.55 -0.56 11.19
C ILE A 41 -7.97 -0.04 11.40
N TYR A 42 -8.88 -0.53 10.58
CA TYR A 42 -10.30 -0.26 10.68
C TYR A 42 -11.00 -1.46 11.30
N LYS A 43 -11.74 -1.22 12.37
CA LYS A 43 -12.54 -2.24 13.09
C LYS A 43 -14.01 -1.83 13.07
N ASP A 44 -14.88 -2.74 12.64
CA ASP A 44 -16.33 -2.56 12.61
C ASP A 44 -16.98 -3.87 13.10
N GLY A 45 -17.14 -3.98 14.42
CA GLY A 45 -17.51 -5.23 15.07
C GLY A 45 -16.48 -6.34 14.79
N ASP A 46 -16.93 -7.43 14.17
CA ASP A 46 -16.07 -8.56 13.78
C ASP A 46 -15.27 -8.33 12.49
N LYS A 47 -15.59 -7.28 11.72
CA LYS A 47 -14.87 -6.96 10.48
C LYS A 47 -13.66 -6.12 10.81
N MET A 48 -12.50 -6.57 10.36
CA MET A 48 -11.27 -5.81 10.47
C MET A 48 -10.60 -5.69 9.10
N ARG A 49 -10.07 -4.50 8.80
CA ARG A 49 -9.29 -4.21 7.59
C ARG A 49 -8.07 -3.41 7.96
N ALA A 50 -7.00 -3.55 7.20
CA ALA A 50 -5.77 -2.81 7.45
C ALA A 50 -5.11 -2.34 6.17
N CYS A 51 -4.40 -1.22 6.24
CA CYS A 51 -3.55 -0.74 5.16
C CYS A 51 -2.35 0.04 5.71
N LYS A 52 -1.35 0.26 4.86
CA LYS A 52 -0.25 1.18 5.18
C LYS A 52 -0.81 2.60 5.27
N ASN A 53 -0.36 3.37 6.25
CA ASN A 53 -0.69 4.79 6.37
C ASN A 53 0.16 5.62 5.38
N LEU A 54 -0.01 5.36 4.08
CA LEU A 54 0.68 6.05 3.02
C LEU A 54 -0.28 6.26 1.85
N CYS A 55 -0.60 7.52 1.57
CA CYS A 55 -1.48 7.90 0.49
C CYS A 55 -0.81 7.64 -0.86
N LYS A 56 -1.42 6.80 -1.70
CA LYS A 56 -0.93 6.47 -3.04
C LYS A 56 -0.84 7.63 -4.02
N HIS A 57 -1.45 8.77 -3.72
CA HIS A 57 -1.33 9.94 -4.60
C HIS A 57 0.14 10.41 -4.72
N ARG A 58 0.75 10.84 -3.61
CA ARG A 58 2.15 11.32 -3.55
C ARG A 58 2.82 11.06 -2.19
N GLY A 59 2.47 9.93 -1.57
CA GLY A 59 3.05 9.48 -0.30
C GLY A 59 2.78 10.41 0.88
N GLY A 60 1.60 11.02 0.96
CA GLY A 60 1.17 11.75 2.16
C GLY A 60 0.74 10.79 3.27
N LEU A 61 0.70 11.25 4.52
CA LEU A 61 0.09 10.48 5.60
C LEU A 61 -1.40 10.79 5.68
N PHE A 62 -2.19 9.85 6.17
CA PHE A 62 -3.58 10.06 6.51
C PHE A 62 -3.73 10.42 7.98
N ILE A 63 -4.71 11.29 8.23
CA ILE A 63 -5.21 11.64 9.56
C ILE A 63 -6.72 11.41 9.60
N LYS A 64 -7.27 11.26 10.80
CA LYS A 64 -8.74 11.16 10.96
C LYS A 64 -9.40 12.41 10.37
N ASP A 65 -10.42 12.20 9.55
CA ASP A 65 -11.21 13.31 9.03
C ASP A 65 -12.21 13.76 10.11
N ILE A 66 -12.04 14.99 10.61
CA ILE A 66 -12.93 15.53 11.66
C ILE A 66 -14.33 15.87 11.13
N GLU A 67 -14.46 16.02 9.81
CA GLU A 67 -15.73 16.29 9.14
C GLU A 67 -16.56 15.00 8.96
N ASP A 68 -15.93 13.84 9.16
CA ASP A 68 -16.59 12.56 8.95
C ASP A 68 -17.27 12.06 10.22
N LEU A 69 -18.61 12.17 10.24
CA LEU A 69 -19.46 11.63 11.29
C LEU A 69 -19.48 10.10 11.29
N SER A 70 -19.17 9.45 10.15
CA SER A 70 -19.21 7.99 10.03
C SER A 70 -17.98 7.28 10.60
N SER A 71 -16.92 8.02 10.94
CA SER A 71 -15.63 7.51 11.45
C SER A 71 -15.01 6.42 10.57
N ARG A 72 -15.17 6.54 9.25
CA ARG A 72 -14.69 5.60 8.20
C ARG A 72 -13.80 6.28 7.16
N SER A 73 -13.77 7.61 7.14
CA SER A 73 -12.95 8.40 6.24
C SER A 73 -11.69 8.89 6.93
N VAL A 74 -10.57 8.76 6.23
CA VAL A 74 -9.33 9.43 6.57
C VAL A 74 -8.92 10.40 5.47
N ARG A 75 -8.31 11.51 5.85
CA ARG A 75 -7.91 12.59 4.94
C ARG A 75 -6.40 12.67 4.84
N CYS A 76 -5.89 12.74 3.62
CA CYS A 76 -4.47 12.92 3.36
C CYS A 76 -4.02 14.33 3.74
N THR A 77 -2.94 14.44 4.50
CA THR A 77 -2.42 15.73 4.99
C THR A 77 -1.88 16.64 3.89
N LYS A 78 -1.46 16.09 2.75
CA LYS A 78 -0.84 16.87 1.66
C LYS A 78 -1.84 17.49 0.71
N HIS A 79 -2.82 16.72 0.24
CA HIS A 79 -3.70 17.11 -0.87
C HIS A 79 -5.18 16.91 -0.56
N ASN A 80 -5.52 16.64 0.70
CA ASN A 80 -6.90 16.50 1.14
C ASN A 80 -7.69 15.31 0.56
N TRP A 81 -7.02 14.38 -0.12
CA TRP A 81 -7.67 13.19 -0.67
C TRP A 81 -8.28 12.36 0.46
N LYS A 82 -9.53 11.95 0.28
CA LYS A 82 -10.27 11.19 1.27
C LYS A 82 -10.29 9.71 0.89
N LEU A 83 -9.96 8.85 1.84
CA LEU A 83 -9.95 7.40 1.72
C LEU A 83 -10.99 6.83 2.69
N ASP A 84 -11.92 6.04 2.17
CA ASP A 84 -12.80 5.22 2.99
C ASP A 84 -12.07 3.93 3.36
N VAL A 85 -11.76 3.77 4.65
CA VAL A 85 -11.00 2.62 5.17
C VAL A 85 -11.85 1.35 5.28
N SER A 86 -13.18 1.46 5.19
CA SER A 86 -14.08 0.30 5.18
C SER A 86 -14.13 -0.40 3.82
N THR A 87 -13.82 0.34 2.74
CA THR A 87 -13.80 -0.16 1.36
C THR A 87 -12.41 -0.13 0.73
N MET A 88 -11.44 0.54 1.35
CA MET A 88 -10.11 0.84 0.81
C MET A 88 -10.15 1.65 -0.50
N LYS A 89 -11.24 2.40 -0.72
CA LYS A 89 -11.45 3.23 -1.91
C LYS A 89 -11.39 4.70 -1.57
N TYR A 90 -10.78 5.46 -2.47
CA TYR A 90 -10.79 6.91 -2.36
C TYR A 90 -12.16 7.45 -2.77
N THR A 91 -12.73 8.29 -1.90
CA THR A 91 -14.05 8.91 -2.11
C THR A 91 -13.94 10.31 -2.69
N ASN A 92 -12.75 10.93 -2.57
CA ASN A 92 -12.46 12.22 -3.14
C ASN A 92 -10.97 12.29 -3.54
N PRO A 93 -10.64 12.27 -4.85
CA PRO A 93 -11.58 12.20 -5.98
C PRO A 93 -12.28 10.82 -6.09
N PRO A 94 -13.56 10.76 -6.50
CA PRO A 94 -14.27 9.51 -6.73
C PRO A 94 -13.67 8.74 -7.93
N GLU A 95 -13.87 7.43 -7.96
CA GLU A 95 -13.38 6.51 -9.02
C GLU A 95 -11.86 6.53 -9.26
N SER A 96 -11.10 6.97 -8.25
CA SER A 96 -9.65 6.93 -8.31
C SER A 96 -9.10 5.55 -7.90
N ILE A 97 -7.77 5.48 -7.79
CA ILE A 97 -7.03 4.28 -7.39
C ILE A 97 -7.53 3.71 -6.05
N CYS A 98 -7.39 2.40 -5.86
CA CYS A 98 -7.65 1.76 -4.56
C CYS A 98 -6.39 1.70 -3.71
N GLN A 99 -6.55 1.80 -2.40
CA GLN A 99 -5.47 1.56 -1.46
C GLN A 99 -5.17 0.07 -1.36
N ASP A 100 -3.90 -0.28 -1.16
CA ASP A 100 -3.51 -1.69 -0.96
C ASP A 100 -3.96 -2.16 0.42
N GLU A 101 -4.83 -3.16 0.43
CA GLU A 101 -5.30 -3.82 1.65
C GLU A 101 -4.29 -4.86 2.12
N LEU A 102 -3.92 -4.78 3.40
CA LEU A 102 -3.10 -5.77 4.08
C LEU A 102 -3.98 -6.91 4.58
N VAL A 103 -3.46 -8.12 4.52
CA VAL A 103 -4.12 -9.30 5.06
C VAL A 103 -3.91 -9.34 6.55
N ILE A 104 -4.98 -9.54 7.30
CA ILE A 104 -4.92 -9.72 8.75
C ILE A 104 -4.95 -11.22 9.03
N GLU A 105 -3.87 -11.75 9.56
CA GLU A 105 -3.76 -13.15 9.96
C GLU A 105 -3.80 -13.25 11.48
N ARG A 106 -4.59 -14.19 12.00
CA ARG A 106 -4.63 -14.55 13.41
C ARG A 106 -3.57 -15.63 13.63
N GLY A 107 -2.59 -15.36 14.49
CA GLY A 107 -1.59 -16.35 14.86
C GLY A 107 -2.19 -17.47 15.70
N GLU A 108 -1.39 -18.51 15.99
CA GLU A 108 -1.80 -19.58 16.92
C GLU A 108 -1.93 -19.08 18.38
N GLY A 109 -1.39 -17.90 18.69
CA GLY A 109 -1.64 -17.16 19.94
C GLY A 109 -2.76 -16.11 19.79
N ALA A 110 -3.09 -15.41 20.87
CA ALA A 110 -4.16 -14.40 20.90
C ALA A 110 -3.83 -13.08 20.15
N GLY A 111 -2.82 -13.04 19.28
CA GLY A 111 -2.38 -11.84 18.56
C GLY A 111 -2.72 -11.85 17.07
N LEU A 112 -2.55 -10.69 16.43
CA LEU A 112 -2.78 -10.46 15.00
C LEU A 112 -1.49 -10.08 14.28
N SER A 113 -1.38 -10.43 13.01
CA SER A 113 -0.29 -10.01 12.13
C SER A 113 -0.85 -9.35 10.87
N LEU A 114 -0.25 -8.23 10.49
CA LEU A 114 -0.50 -7.56 9.21
C LEU A 114 0.48 -8.09 8.17
N VAL A 115 -0.05 -8.65 7.10
CA VAL A 115 0.71 -9.34 6.06
C VAL A 115 0.49 -8.67 4.72
N GLU A 116 1.57 -8.31 4.05
CA GLU A 116 1.54 -7.87 2.67
C GLU A 116 1.72 -9.07 1.74
N ARG A 117 0.75 -9.27 0.84
CA ARG A 117 0.86 -10.26 -0.22
C ARG A 117 1.59 -9.62 -1.40
N ASN A 118 2.79 -10.11 -1.69
CA ASN A 118 3.49 -9.79 -2.91
C ASN A 118 3.39 -11.00 -3.85
N PRO A 119 2.32 -11.12 -4.67
CA PRO A 119 2.25 -12.19 -5.65
C PRO A 119 3.46 -12.07 -6.58
N PRO A 120 4.01 -13.20 -7.04
CA PRO A 120 5.08 -13.17 -8.02
C PRO A 120 4.61 -12.42 -9.26
N ASN A 121 5.50 -11.58 -9.78
CA ASN A 121 5.26 -10.86 -11.01
C ASN A 121 5.01 -11.88 -12.15
N PRO A 122 3.88 -11.79 -12.87
CA PRO A 122 3.56 -12.75 -13.93
C PRO A 122 4.60 -12.78 -15.06
N TRP A 123 5.35 -11.70 -15.27
CA TRP A 123 6.42 -11.64 -16.27
C TRP A 123 7.69 -12.40 -15.87
N ASP A 124 7.91 -12.62 -14.56
CA ASP A 124 9.05 -13.38 -14.05
C ASP A 124 8.77 -14.89 -14.01
N ALA A 125 7.48 -15.28 -14.12
CA ALA A 125 7.05 -16.68 -14.05
C ALA A 125 7.18 -17.42 -15.40
N ASP A 126 7.07 -16.70 -16.52
CA ASP A 126 7.23 -17.22 -17.89
C ASP A 126 7.84 -16.14 -18.80
N PRO A 127 9.14 -15.82 -18.62
CA PRO A 127 9.81 -14.84 -19.46
C PRO A 127 9.88 -15.39 -20.89
N LYS A 128 9.17 -14.74 -21.82
CA LYS A 128 9.30 -15.05 -23.24
C LYS A 128 10.69 -14.68 -23.74
N ASP A 129 11.27 -15.53 -24.57
CA ASP A 129 12.47 -15.18 -25.31
C ASP A 129 12.21 -13.92 -26.16
N PRO A 130 13.17 -12.98 -26.20
CA PRO A 130 13.04 -11.79 -27.04
C PRO A 130 12.97 -12.22 -28.52
N GLU A 131 11.86 -11.88 -29.17
CA GLU A 131 11.66 -12.14 -30.59
C GLU A 131 12.34 -11.06 -31.45
N ALA A 132 12.87 -11.46 -32.61
CA ALA A 132 13.49 -10.52 -33.52
C ALA A 132 12.40 -9.59 -34.10
N LEU A 133 12.61 -8.29 -33.94
CA LEU A 133 11.69 -7.29 -34.48
C LEU A 133 11.61 -7.42 -36.02
N ALA A 134 10.39 -7.42 -36.55
CA ALA A 134 10.17 -7.37 -37.99
C ALA A 134 10.53 -5.98 -38.56
N PHE A 135 10.78 -5.92 -39.87
CA PHE A 135 10.96 -4.63 -40.55
C PHE A 135 9.68 -3.80 -40.37
N GLU A 136 9.82 -2.56 -39.87
CA GLU A 136 8.77 -1.62 -39.42
C GLU A 136 8.33 -1.69 -37.94
N GLU A 137 8.87 -2.60 -37.12
CA GLU A 137 8.60 -2.57 -35.69
C GLU A 137 9.46 -1.55 -34.93
N VAL A 138 8.84 -0.89 -33.94
CA VAL A 138 9.47 0.22 -33.19
C VAL A 138 10.26 -0.30 -32.00
N GLN A 139 11.54 0.04 -31.95
CA GLN A 139 12.39 -0.22 -30.80
C GLN A 139 12.24 0.91 -29.75
N VAL A 140 11.72 0.58 -28.56
CA VAL A 140 11.67 1.51 -27.42
C VAL A 140 12.83 1.21 -26.47
N SER A 141 13.79 2.12 -26.38
CA SER A 141 14.90 2.02 -25.41
C SER A 141 14.58 2.86 -24.17
N SER A 142 14.38 2.22 -23.01
CA SER A 142 14.34 2.91 -21.73
C SER A 142 15.76 3.15 -21.24
N THR A 143 16.29 4.37 -21.40
CA THR A 143 17.54 4.75 -20.75
C THR A 143 17.30 4.92 -19.26
N CYS A 144 17.71 3.92 -18.47
CA CYS A 144 17.98 4.09 -17.05
C CYS A 144 19.31 4.83 -16.90
N ASP A 145 19.39 6.04 -17.44
CA ASP A 145 20.53 6.91 -17.21
C ASP A 145 20.17 7.89 -16.10
N LYS A 146 20.98 7.79 -15.06
CA LYS A 146 21.10 8.69 -13.92
C LYS A 146 20.73 10.12 -14.34
N MET A 147 19.81 10.76 -13.61
CA MET A 147 19.57 12.20 -13.70
C MET A 147 20.89 12.94 -13.47
N ASN A 148 21.59 13.28 -14.56
CA ASN A 148 22.65 14.27 -14.54
C ASN A 148 21.97 15.63 -14.48
N PHE A 149 22.07 16.27 -13.32
CA PHE A 149 21.85 17.70 -13.14
C PHE A 149 22.68 18.47 -14.17
N PHE A 150 22.03 19.10 -15.15
CA PHE A 150 22.66 20.16 -15.92
C PHE A 150 22.68 21.43 -15.06
N PRO A 151 23.85 22.07 -14.83
CA PRO A 151 23.87 23.39 -14.21
C PRO A 151 23.28 24.41 -15.18
N LEU A 152 22.31 25.18 -14.70
CA LEU A 152 21.76 26.36 -15.39
C LEU A 152 22.91 27.31 -15.76
N GLN A 153 23.20 27.47 -17.06
CA GLN A 153 23.99 28.59 -17.53
C GLN A 153 23.22 29.89 -17.30
N LYS A 154 23.83 30.84 -16.59
CA LYS A 154 23.30 32.20 -16.44
C LYS A 154 23.39 32.93 -17.79
N PRO A 155 22.37 33.72 -18.16
CA PRO A 155 22.45 34.57 -19.34
C PRO A 155 23.45 35.73 -19.12
N ALA A 156 24.06 36.16 -20.22
CA ALA A 156 25.07 37.20 -20.34
C ALA A 156 24.57 38.60 -19.95
#